data_AF-A0A3C0DYL3-F1
#
_entry.id   AF-A0A3C0DYL3-F1
#
_cell.length_a   1.000
_cell.length_b   1.000
_cell.length_c   1.000
_cell.angle_alpha   90.00
_cell.angle_beta   90.00
_cell.angle_gamma   90.00
#
_symmetry.space_group_name_H-M   'P 1'
#
loop_
_entity.id
_entity.type
_entity.pdbx_description
1 polymer ?
#
loop_
_entity_poly.entity_id
_entity_poly.type
_entity_poly.pdbx_seq_one_letter_code
_entity_poly.pdbx_strand_id
1 'polypeptide(L)'
;EYARGKGLTVFNTPAASSQSVAELVMGHLFSCARFLADSNRQMPGRGAEEFKTLKKAYGKGTELRGKTLGIVGFGRIGRSLASYALGCGMNVIAHDPFVDHGKVELTVGGQTLTVDCPLHSLEDVLANADMVSIHVPAQADGSAVIG
;
A
#
# COMPACT_ATOMS: atom_id res chain seq x y z
N GLU A 1 -7.93 22.21 -22.05
CA GLU A 1 -8.56 22.93 -23.18
C GLU A 1 -7.81 24.20 -23.57
N TYR A 2 -7.47 25.07 -22.62
CA TYR A 2 -6.68 26.29 -22.86
C TYR A 2 -5.40 26.07 -23.69
N ALA A 3 -4.57 25.10 -23.32
CA ALA A 3 -3.35 24.74 -24.06
C ALA A 3 -3.65 24.31 -25.51
N ARG A 4 -4.69 23.49 -25.71
CA ARG A 4 -5.14 23.04 -27.03
C ARG A 4 -5.59 24.21 -27.90
N GLY A 5 -6.31 25.18 -27.33
CA GLY A 5 -6.71 26.42 -28.02
C GLY A 5 -5.54 27.31 -28.46
N LYS A 6 -4.34 27.09 -27.90
CA LYS A 6 -3.10 27.76 -28.29
C LYS A 6 -2.19 26.90 -29.19
N GLY A 7 -2.66 25.75 -29.66
CA GLY A 7 -1.84 24.81 -30.44
C GLY A 7 -0.73 24.13 -29.62
N LEU A 8 -0.83 24.14 -28.30
CA LEU A 8 0.14 23.50 -27.40
C LEU A 8 -0.30 22.09 -27.05
N THR A 9 0.59 21.13 -27.23
CA THR A 9 0.38 19.72 -26.88
C THR A 9 0.77 19.47 -25.43
N VAL A 10 -0.09 18.75 -24.69
CA VAL A 10 0.15 18.37 -23.29
C VAL A 10 0.24 16.85 -23.22
N PHE A 11 1.27 16.34 -22.54
CA PHE A 11 1.49 14.92 -22.30
C PHE A 11 1.46 14.62 -20.80
N ASN A 12 1.08 13.40 -20.44
CA ASN A 12 1.24 12.86 -19.09
C ASN A 12 2.03 11.54 -19.13
N THR A 13 2.52 11.11 -17.97
CA THR A 13 3.28 9.86 -17.79
C THR A 13 2.58 8.92 -16.80
N PRO A 14 1.34 8.48 -17.10
CA PRO A 14 0.42 7.87 -16.13
C PRO A 14 0.89 6.52 -15.54
N ALA A 15 1.93 5.91 -16.10
CA ALA A 15 2.49 4.64 -15.61
C ALA A 15 3.83 4.78 -14.88
N ALA A 16 4.53 5.92 -15.03
CA ALA A 16 5.96 6.01 -14.73
C ALA A 16 6.33 5.79 -13.25
N SER A 17 5.41 6.07 -12.32
CA SER A 17 5.68 6.01 -10.87
C SER A 17 5.00 4.86 -10.14
N SER A 18 4.27 3.98 -10.83
CA SER A 18 3.42 2.98 -10.15
C SER A 18 4.19 2.06 -9.22
N GLN A 19 5.34 1.56 -9.68
CA GLN A 19 6.23 0.70 -8.88
C GLN A 19 6.89 1.47 -7.74
N SER A 20 7.41 2.67 -8.00
CA SER A 20 8.06 3.49 -6.97
C SER A 20 7.11 3.85 -5.82
N VAL A 21 5.84 4.15 -6.13
CA VAL A 21 4.81 4.40 -5.11
C VAL A 21 4.52 3.10 -4.33
N ALA A 22 4.41 1.96 -5.00
CA ALA A 22 4.18 0.67 -4.35
C ALA A 22 5.33 0.29 -3.37
N GLU A 23 6.59 0.47 -3.78
CA GLU A 23 7.75 0.24 -2.91
C GLU A 23 7.74 1.16 -1.68
N LEU A 24 7.41 2.44 -1.87
CA LEU A 24 7.29 3.39 -0.78
C LEU A 24 6.20 2.97 0.21
N VAL A 25 5.06 2.52 -0.28
CA VAL A 25 3.97 2.01 0.57
C VAL A 25 4.41 0.78 1.35
N MET A 26 5.14 -0.16 0.75
CA MET A 26 5.73 -1.29 1.49
C MET A 26 6.68 -0.82 2.59
N GLY A 27 7.51 0.19 2.32
CA GLY A 27 8.34 0.83 3.32
C GLY A 27 7.54 1.41 4.50
N HIS A 28 6.42 2.08 4.21
CA HIS A 28 5.49 2.57 5.23
C HIS A 28 4.84 1.43 6.02
N LEU A 29 4.39 0.35 5.36
CA LEU A 29 3.79 -0.81 6.03
C LEU A 29 4.78 -1.44 7.02
N PHE A 30 6.04 -1.66 6.62
CA PHE A 30 7.07 -2.16 7.54
C PHE A 30 7.36 -1.17 8.68
N SER A 31 7.41 0.13 8.38
CA SER A 31 7.63 1.16 9.39
C SER A 31 6.54 1.17 10.47
N CYS A 32 5.27 1.10 10.06
CA CYS A 32 4.12 1.01 10.94
C CYS A 32 4.13 -0.30 11.75
N ALA A 33 4.35 -1.44 11.08
CA ALA A 33 4.30 -2.76 11.72
C ALA A 33 5.41 -2.97 12.76
N ARG A 34 6.55 -2.28 12.60
CA ARG A 34 7.77 -2.49 13.41
C ARG A 34 8.19 -1.26 14.21
N PHE A 35 7.35 -0.23 14.29
CA PHE A 35 7.62 1.03 15.00
C PHE A 35 8.93 1.70 14.55
N LEU A 36 9.31 1.57 13.27
CA LEU A 36 10.64 2.01 12.81
C LEU A 36 10.83 3.52 12.94
N ALA A 37 9.82 4.31 12.60
CA ALA A 37 9.90 5.77 12.68
C ALA A 37 10.24 6.26 14.09
N ASP A 38 9.56 5.74 15.12
CA ASP A 38 9.81 6.14 16.51
C ASP A 38 11.09 5.50 17.07
N SER A 39 11.26 4.18 16.89
CA SER A 39 12.43 3.47 17.42
C SER A 39 13.76 4.00 16.87
N ASN A 40 13.82 4.34 15.58
CA ASN A 40 15.00 4.93 14.95
C ASN A 40 15.35 6.30 15.54
N ARG A 41 14.37 7.05 16.06
CA ARG A 41 14.60 8.35 16.69
C ARG A 41 14.97 8.23 18.17
N GLN A 42 14.31 7.33 18.91
CA GLN A 42 14.51 7.20 20.36
C GLN A 42 15.79 6.44 20.72
N MET A 43 16.13 5.39 19.96
CA MET A 43 17.23 4.50 20.32
C MET A 43 18.61 5.18 20.34
N PRO A 44 18.97 6.06 19.39
CA PRO A 44 20.24 6.79 19.46
C PRO A 44 20.35 7.76 20.64
N GLY A 45 19.23 8.40 21.03
CA GLY A 45 19.24 9.42 22.08
C GLY A 45 19.10 8.87 23.50
N ARG A 46 18.29 7.82 23.68
CA ARG A 46 17.92 7.28 25.00
C ARG A 46 18.30 5.81 25.18
N GLY A 47 18.73 5.13 24.12
CA GLY A 47 19.01 3.70 24.14
C GLY A 47 20.12 3.30 25.12
N ALA A 48 21.12 4.15 25.35
CA ALA A 48 22.20 3.83 26.30
C ALA A 48 21.70 3.65 27.74
N GLU A 49 20.74 4.46 28.17
CA GLU A 49 20.22 4.47 29.54
C GLU A 49 18.93 3.65 29.67
N GLU A 50 18.08 3.66 28.64
CA GLU A 50 16.72 3.13 28.67
C GLU A 50 16.51 1.90 27.79
N PHE A 51 17.57 1.19 27.39
CA PHE A 51 17.49 0.08 26.43
C PHE A 51 16.39 -0.95 26.77
N LYS A 52 16.30 -1.36 28.04
CA LYS A 52 15.32 -2.38 28.48
C LYS A 52 13.88 -1.89 28.25
N THR A 53 13.62 -0.61 28.54
CA THR A 53 12.30 0.02 28.36
C THR A 53 11.96 0.12 26.88
N LEU A 54 12.87 0.66 26.06
CA LEU A 54 12.66 0.82 24.62
C LEU A 54 12.53 -0.53 23.90
N LYS A 55 13.38 -1.51 24.24
CA LYS A 55 13.26 -2.88 23.72
C LYS A 55 11.89 -3.49 24.01
N LYS A 56 11.36 -3.30 25.23
CA LYS A 56 10.02 -3.78 25.59
C LYS A 56 8.92 -3.05 24.82
N ALA A 57 9.06 -1.73 24.63
CA ALA A 57 8.08 -0.92 23.89
C ALA A 57 7.95 -1.37 22.43
N TYR A 58 9.07 -1.66 21.75
CA TYR A 58 9.08 -2.05 20.34
C TYR A 58 9.03 -3.56 20.09
N GLY A 59 9.13 -4.38 21.15
CA GLY A 59 9.09 -5.84 21.06
C GLY A 59 7.73 -6.41 20.64
N LYS A 60 6.67 -5.59 20.60
CA LYS A 60 5.32 -5.96 20.18
C LYS A 60 5.04 -5.70 18.69
N GLY A 61 6.07 -5.44 17.88
CA GLY A 61 5.90 -5.27 16.44
C GLY A 61 5.27 -6.52 15.80
N THR A 62 4.48 -6.33 14.75
CA THR A 62 3.89 -7.43 13.99
C THR A 62 4.69 -7.70 12.72
N GLU A 63 4.70 -8.95 12.29
CA GLU A 63 5.14 -9.31 10.95
C GLU A 63 4.01 -9.02 9.96
N LEU A 64 4.38 -8.66 8.71
CA LEU A 64 3.41 -8.49 7.62
C LEU A 64 3.01 -9.83 6.99
N ARG A 65 3.90 -10.83 7.03
CA ARG A 65 3.62 -12.16 6.49
C ARG A 65 2.39 -12.76 7.16
N GLY A 66 1.48 -13.29 6.36
CA GLY A 66 0.20 -13.87 6.80
C GLY A 66 -0.86 -12.84 7.18
N LYS A 67 -0.56 -11.54 7.15
CA LYS A 67 -1.52 -10.46 7.37
C LYS A 67 -2.27 -10.12 6.09
N THR A 68 -3.48 -9.60 6.24
CA THR A 68 -4.34 -9.19 5.13
C THR A 68 -4.18 -7.70 4.86
N LEU A 69 -3.71 -7.35 3.67
CA LEU A 69 -3.71 -5.99 3.14
C LEU A 69 -5.00 -5.74 2.37
N GLY A 70 -5.78 -4.77 2.83
CA GLY A 70 -6.92 -4.20 2.11
C GLY A 70 -6.48 -3.06 1.21
N ILE A 71 -6.77 -3.15 -0.09
CA ILE A 71 -6.42 -2.11 -1.07
C ILE A 71 -7.69 -1.44 -1.58
N VAL A 72 -7.85 -0.15 -1.28
CA VAL A 72 -8.97 0.67 -1.78
C VAL A 72 -8.48 1.46 -2.99
N GLY A 73 -8.99 1.16 -4.18
CA GLY A 73 -8.45 1.63 -5.46
C GLY A 73 -7.45 0.62 -6.04
N PHE A 74 -7.88 -0.14 -7.04
CA PHE A 74 -7.17 -1.30 -7.60
C PHE A 74 -6.77 -1.08 -9.07
N GLY A 75 -6.38 0.16 -9.37
CA GLY A 75 -5.72 0.56 -10.61
C GLY A 75 -4.24 0.17 -10.66
N ARG A 76 -3.44 0.92 -11.44
CA ARG A 76 -2.02 0.62 -11.67
C ARG A 76 -1.20 0.52 -10.38
N ILE A 77 -1.31 1.51 -9.49
CA ILE A 77 -0.59 1.55 -8.21
C ILE A 77 -1.07 0.41 -7.30
N GLY A 78 -2.38 0.24 -7.13
CA GLY A 78 -2.94 -0.81 -6.27
C GLY A 78 -2.50 -2.22 -6.69
N ARG A 79 -2.46 -2.50 -7.99
CA ARG A 79 -1.97 -3.79 -8.51
C ARG A 79 -0.45 -3.96 -8.36
N SER A 80 0.33 -2.89 -8.56
CA SER A 80 1.76 -2.92 -8.25
C SER A 80 1.99 -3.22 -6.77
N LEU A 81 1.27 -2.54 -5.87
CA LEU A 81 1.35 -2.80 -4.43
C LEU A 81 0.96 -4.24 -4.08
N ALA A 82 -0.14 -4.75 -4.64
CA ALA A 82 -0.56 -6.14 -4.45
C ALA A 82 0.55 -7.13 -4.82
N SER A 83 1.26 -6.90 -5.93
CA SER A 83 2.39 -7.72 -6.37
C SER A 83 3.50 -7.81 -5.30
N TYR A 84 3.92 -6.67 -4.74
CA TYR A 84 4.92 -6.63 -3.66
C TYR A 84 4.39 -7.26 -2.35
N ALA A 85 3.15 -6.98 -1.99
CA ALA A 85 2.52 -7.51 -0.77
C ALA A 85 2.41 -9.04 -0.81
N LEU A 86 1.96 -9.60 -1.95
CA LEU A 86 1.95 -11.04 -2.21
C LEU A 86 3.35 -11.64 -2.13
N GLY A 87 4.36 -10.99 -2.74
CA GLY A 87 5.76 -11.40 -2.63
C GLY A 87 6.30 -11.38 -1.19
N CYS A 88 5.78 -10.48 -0.35
CA CYS A 88 6.07 -10.42 1.09
C CYS A 88 5.37 -11.53 1.90
N GLY A 89 4.44 -12.27 1.27
CA GLY A 89 3.63 -13.30 1.90
C GLY A 89 2.42 -12.75 2.64
N MET A 90 1.91 -11.57 2.27
CA MET A 90 0.62 -11.06 2.73
C MET A 90 -0.53 -11.68 1.93
N ASN A 91 -1.73 -11.69 2.52
CA ASN A 91 -2.98 -11.86 1.77
C ASN A 91 -3.42 -10.50 1.24
N VAL A 92 -4.06 -10.45 0.07
CA VAL A 92 -4.55 -9.20 -0.52
C VAL A 92 -6.02 -9.32 -0.85
N ILE A 93 -6.82 -8.38 -0.32
CA ILE A 93 -8.21 -8.13 -0.72
C ILE A 93 -8.30 -6.70 -1.23
N ALA A 94 -9.22 -6.44 -2.15
CA ALA A 94 -9.31 -5.13 -2.77
C ALA A 94 -10.75 -4.65 -2.95
N HIS A 95 -10.91 -3.33 -3.01
CA HIS A 95 -12.15 -2.68 -3.39
C HIS A 95 -11.85 -1.66 -4.49
N ASP A 96 -12.49 -1.81 -5.64
CA ASP A 96 -12.51 -0.81 -6.70
C ASP A 96 -13.77 -1.02 -7.55
N PRO A 97 -14.70 -0.05 -7.61
CA PRO A 97 -15.95 -0.20 -8.35
C PRO A 97 -15.77 -0.15 -9.89
N PHE A 98 -14.57 0.16 -10.37
CA PHE A 98 -14.28 0.35 -11.80
C PHE A 98 -13.41 -0.75 -12.41
N VAL A 99 -13.17 -1.86 -11.68
CA VAL A 99 -12.37 -2.99 -12.18
C VAL A 99 -13.15 -4.29 -12.17
N ASP A 100 -12.95 -5.10 -13.22
CA ASP A 100 -13.72 -6.32 -13.42
C ASP A 100 -13.08 -7.55 -12.76
N HIS A 101 -11.80 -7.49 -12.40
CA HIS A 101 -11.09 -8.64 -11.82
C HIS A 101 -9.94 -8.26 -10.88
N GLY A 102 -9.73 -9.15 -9.90
CA GLY A 102 -8.70 -9.11 -8.89
C GLY A 102 -7.34 -9.67 -9.29
N LYS A 103 -7.21 -10.22 -10.50
CA LYS A 103 -5.96 -10.87 -10.95
C LYS A 103 -4.77 -9.91 -10.95
N VAL A 104 -3.69 -10.34 -10.32
CA VAL A 104 -2.40 -9.66 -10.24
C VAL A 104 -1.32 -10.61 -10.73
N GLU A 105 -0.50 -10.11 -11.64
CA GLU A 105 0.70 -10.80 -12.10
C GLU A 105 1.90 -10.36 -11.24
N LEU A 106 2.70 -11.33 -10.81
CA LEU A 106 3.97 -11.08 -10.13
C LEU A 106 5.05 -12.02 -10.64
N THR A 107 6.27 -11.48 -10.70
CA THR A 107 7.46 -12.21 -11.17
C THR A 107 8.44 -12.37 -10.02
N VAL A 108 8.78 -13.61 -9.68
CA VAL A 108 9.73 -13.95 -8.60
C VAL A 108 10.78 -14.89 -9.18
N GLY A 109 12.05 -14.50 -9.11
CA GLY A 109 13.16 -15.34 -9.61
C GLY A 109 13.03 -15.71 -11.10
N GLY A 110 12.43 -14.86 -11.92
CA GLY A 110 12.18 -15.11 -13.35
C GLY A 110 10.94 -15.97 -13.63
N GLN A 111 10.19 -16.39 -12.61
CA GLN A 111 8.92 -17.10 -12.76
C GLN A 111 7.76 -16.15 -12.58
N THR A 112 6.84 -16.14 -13.53
CA THR A 112 5.62 -15.33 -13.48
C THR A 112 4.46 -16.18 -13.00
N LEU A 113 3.73 -15.68 -12.01
CA LEU A 113 2.50 -16.27 -11.51
C LEU A 113 1.38 -15.22 -11.50
N THR A 114 0.15 -15.71 -11.68
CA THR A 114 -1.05 -14.89 -11.57
C THR A 114 -1.81 -15.32 -10.32
N VAL A 115 -2.02 -14.38 -9.40
CA VAL A 115 -2.77 -14.59 -8.16
C VAL A 115 -4.05 -13.78 -8.23
N ASP A 116 -5.16 -14.38 -7.81
CA ASP A 116 -6.41 -13.65 -7.67
C ASP A 116 -6.48 -12.95 -6.31
N CYS A 117 -6.67 -11.63 -6.32
CA CYS A 117 -6.92 -10.84 -5.12
C CYS A 117 -8.43 -10.54 -5.05
N PRO A 118 -9.19 -11.19 -4.16
CA PRO A 118 -10.64 -11.05 -4.13
C PRO A 118 -11.11 -9.59 -4.07
N LEU A 119 -12.07 -9.26 -4.94
CA LEU A 119 -12.74 -7.97 -4.93
C LEU A 119 -13.94 -8.01 -4.00
N HIS A 120 -14.02 -7.04 -3.10
CA HIS A 120 -15.05 -6.95 -2.07
C HIS A 120 -15.66 -5.54 -2.01
N SER A 121 -16.74 -5.40 -1.24
CA SER A 121 -17.27 -4.08 -0.88
C SER A 121 -16.24 -3.32 -0.03
N LEU A 122 -16.35 -1.98 0.02
CA LEU A 122 -15.47 -1.18 0.87
C LEU A 122 -15.58 -1.61 2.35
N GLU A 123 -16.81 -1.83 2.81
CA GLU A 123 -17.11 -2.28 4.18
C GLU A 123 -16.40 -3.62 4.50
N ASP A 124 -16.52 -4.59 3.60
CA ASP A 124 -15.87 -5.90 3.77
C ASP A 124 -14.34 -5.78 3.80
N VAL A 125 -13.75 -4.92 2.97
CA VAL A 125 -12.30 -4.68 3.00
C VAL A 125 -11.88 -4.09 4.34
N LEU A 126 -12.60 -3.09 4.83
CA LEU A 126 -12.28 -2.44 6.11
C LEU A 126 -12.48 -3.39 7.30
N ALA A 127 -13.45 -4.29 7.23
CA ALA A 127 -13.74 -5.26 8.30
C ALA A 127 -12.70 -6.39 8.40
N ASN A 128 -12.08 -6.79 7.27
CA ASN A 128 -11.25 -7.99 7.19
C ASN A 128 -9.74 -7.72 7.01
N ALA A 129 -9.34 -6.46 6.81
CA ALA A 129 -7.95 -6.10 6.63
C ALA A 129 -7.21 -5.84 7.96
N ASP A 130 -5.99 -6.36 8.09
CA ASP A 130 -5.06 -5.96 9.16
C ASP A 130 -4.43 -4.58 8.87
N MET A 131 -4.27 -4.24 7.58
CA MET A 131 -3.76 -2.94 7.11
C MET A 131 -4.56 -2.48 5.90
N VAL A 132 -4.81 -1.19 5.78
CA VAL A 132 -5.53 -0.60 4.63
C VAL A 132 -4.65 0.41 3.92
N SER A 133 -4.60 0.34 2.59
CA SER A 133 -3.94 1.32 1.73
C SER A 133 -4.91 1.88 0.69
N ILE A 134 -4.91 3.20 0.53
CA ILE A 134 -5.86 3.94 -0.30
C ILE A 134 -5.13 4.52 -1.52
N HIS A 135 -5.62 4.19 -2.72
CA HIS A 135 -5.07 4.59 -4.02
C HIS A 135 -6.16 5.07 -4.98
N VAL A 136 -7.14 5.81 -4.45
CA VAL A 136 -8.20 6.44 -5.26
C VAL A 136 -7.86 7.90 -5.57
N PRO A 137 -8.33 8.45 -6.70
CA PRO A 137 -8.32 9.89 -6.93
C PRO A 137 -9.12 10.63 -5.86
N ALA A 138 -8.86 11.94 -5.74
CA ALA A 138 -9.70 12.81 -4.91
C ALA A 138 -11.16 12.75 -5.38
N GLN A 139 -12.10 12.71 -4.43
CA GLN A 139 -13.52 12.70 -4.73
C GLN A 139 -13.94 14.05 -5.33
N ALA A 140 -14.81 14.03 -6.33
CA ALA A 140 -15.20 15.24 -7.07
C ALA A 140 -15.94 16.27 -6.19
N ASP A 141 -16.66 15.78 -5.19
CA ASP A 141 -17.40 16.58 -4.20
C ASP A 141 -16.55 16.92 -2.96
N GLY A 142 -15.28 16.50 -2.92
CA GLY A 142 -14.37 16.70 -1.79
C GLY A 142 -14.70 15.84 -0.57
N SER A 143 -15.61 14.88 -0.69
CA SER A 143 -15.96 13.98 0.40
C SER A 143 -14.80 13.04 0.76
N ALA A 144 -14.81 12.54 1.99
CA ALA A 144 -13.82 11.57 2.45
C ALA A 144 -14.09 10.20 1.80
N VAL A 145 -13.01 9.48 1.47
CA VAL A 145 -13.10 8.10 0.94
C VAL A 145 -13.63 7.14 2.01
N ILE A 146 -13.26 7.40 3.27
CA ILE A 146 -13.73 6.68 4.44
C ILE A 146 -14.28 7.75 5.40
N GLY A 147 -15.57 7.66 5.73
CA GLY A 147 -16.27 8.63 6.57
C GLY A 147 -17.65 8.15 6.99
#